data_AF-G5ANB6-F1
#
_entry.id   AF-G5ANB6-F1
#
_cell.length_a   1.000
_cell.length_b   1.000
_cell.length_c   1.000
_cell.angle_alpha   90.00
_cell.angle_beta   90.00
_cell.angle_gamma   90.00
#
_symmetry.space_group_name_H-M   'P 1'
#
loop_
_entity.id
_entity.type
_entity.pdbx_description
1 polymer ?
#
loop_
_entity_poly.entity_id
_entity_poly.type
_entity_poly.pdbx_seq_one_letter_code
_entity_poly.pdbx_strand_id
1 'polypeptide(L)' 'MPSIKLQSSDGEIFEVNVEIATNYLEVKGLLDVTCKTVANMIKGKTSEEICKIFNIKNDFTEEEEAQVRKENQWCEEK' A
#
# COMPACT_ATOMS: atom_id res chain seq x y z
N MET A 1 -2.21 4.70 7.52
CA MET A 1 -1.16 3.66 7.55
C MET A 1 -0.62 3.56 8.97
N PRO A 2 -0.29 2.37 9.48
CA PRO A 2 0.22 2.21 10.84
C PRO A 2 1.61 2.84 10.99
N SER A 3 1.81 3.63 12.06
CA SER A 3 3.08 4.25 12.43
C SER A 3 3.66 3.63 13.70
N ILE A 4 4.99 3.60 13.81
CA ILE A 4 5.75 3.17 14.98
C ILE A 4 6.71 4.28 15.40
N LYS A 5 6.87 4.43 16.72
CA LYS A 5 7.81 5.38 17.31
C LYS A 5 9.10 4.65 17.65
N LEU A 6 10.19 5.05 17.01
CA LEU A 6 11.54 4.58 17.30
C LEU A 6 12.24 5.61 18.18
N GLN A 7 12.92 5.16 19.22
CA GLN A 7 13.70 6.05 20.09
C GLN A 7 15.19 5.81 19.85
N SER A 8 15.92 6.88 19.54
CA SER A 8 17.38 6.88 19.44
C SER A 8 18.03 6.84 20.83
N SER A 9 19.29 6.44 20.90
CA SER A 9 20.05 6.33 22.14
C SER A 9 20.27 7.67 22.86
N ASP A 10 20.18 8.78 22.15
CA ASP A 10 20.19 10.16 22.67
C ASP A 10 18.81 10.66 23.12
N GLY A 11 17.77 9.83 22.98
CA GLY A 11 16.42 10.11 23.47
C GLY A 11 15.48 10.74 22.44
N GLU A 12 15.93 10.97 21.21
CA GLU A 12 15.05 11.47 20.13
C GLU A 12 14.03 10.42 19.69
N ILE A 13 12.78 10.84 19.46
CA ILE A 13 11.69 9.95 19.01
C ILE A 13 11.36 10.25 17.55
N PHE A 14 11.47 9.23 16.70
CA PHE A 14 11.12 9.26 15.29
C PHE A 14 9.82 8.50 15.07
N GLU A 15 8.81 9.16 14.50
CA GLU A 15 7.60 8.48 14.04
C GLU A 15 7.78 8.06 12.57
N VAL A 16 7.74 6.76 12.31
CA VAL A 16 8.00 6.18 11.00
C VAL A 16 6.91 5.18 10.64
N ASN A 17 6.63 5.02 9.34
CA ASN A 17 5.69 3.98 8.91
C ASN A 17 6.25 2.59 9.25
N VAL A 18 5.37 1.71 9.69
CA VAL A 18 5.77 0.34 10.06
C VAL A 18 6.41 -0.38 8.87
N GLU A 19 5.89 -0.21 7.64
CA GLU A 19 6.50 -0.82 6.44
C GLU A 19 7.97 -0.40 6.22
N ILE A 20 8.28 0.89 6.39
CA ILE A 20 9.62 1.46 6.17
C ILE A 20 10.56 1.01 7.28
N ALA A 21 10.11 1.11 8.54
CA ALA A 21 10.89 0.68 9.70
C ALA A 21 11.25 -0.81 9.62
N THR A 22 10.28 -1.64 9.21
CA THR A 22 10.46 -3.08 9.17
C THR A 22 11.36 -3.52 8.03
N ASN A 23 11.24 -2.87 6.86
CA ASN A 23 12.15 -3.07 5.74
C ASN A 23 13.59 -2.66 6.11
N TYR A 24 13.75 -1.51 6.77
CA TYR A 24 15.06 -1.00 7.18
C TYR A 24 15.73 -1.86 8.26
N LEU A 25 14.96 -2.39 9.21
CA LEU A 25 15.44 -3.24 10.30
C LEU A 25 15.54 -4.73 9.93
N GLU A 26 15.23 -5.09 8.68
CA GLU A 26 15.19 -6.47 8.16
C GLU A 26 14.37 -7.46 9.00
N VAL A 27 13.34 -6.98 9.71
CA VAL A 27 12.50 -7.84 10.57
C VAL A 27 11.47 -8.57 9.70
N LYS A 28 11.91 -9.62 9.02
CA LYS A 28 11.13 -10.37 8.00
C LYS A 28 9.72 -10.75 8.46
N GLY A 29 9.54 -11.18 9.72
CA GLY A 29 8.23 -11.56 10.24
C GLY A 29 7.23 -10.41 10.31
N LEU A 30 7.68 -9.21 10.66
CA LEU A 30 6.83 -8.02 10.71
C LEU A 30 6.59 -7.46 9.28
N LEU A 31 7.54 -7.65 8.36
CA LEU A 31 7.40 -7.24 6.96
C LEU A 31 6.31 -8.07 6.28
N ASP A 32 6.29 -9.39 6.52
CA ASP A 32 5.26 -10.27 5.98
C ASP A 32 3.86 -9.91 6.50
N VAL A 33 3.73 -9.58 7.79
CA VAL A 33 2.43 -9.22 8.38
C VAL A 33 1.93 -7.87 7.86
N THR A 34 2.83 -6.90 7.71
CA THR A 34 2.49 -5.56 7.20
C THR A 34 2.13 -5.62 5.72
N CYS A 35 2.92 -6.33 4.89
CA CYS A 35 2.59 -6.61 3.49
C CYS A 35 1.25 -7.33 3.33
N LYS A 36 0.97 -8.35 4.16
CA LYS A 36 -0.34 -9.04 4.16
C LYS A 36 -1.48 -8.10 4.52
N THR A 37 -1.28 -7.19 5.48
CA THR A 37 -2.30 -6.22 5.88
C THR A 37 -2.60 -5.26 4.73
N VAL A 38 -1.58 -4.75 4.05
CA VAL A 38 -1.74 -3.91 2.86
C VAL A 38 -2.44 -4.67 1.72
N ALA A 39 -2.03 -5.91 1.45
CA ALA A 39 -2.68 -6.75 0.45
C ALA A 39 -4.16 -6.99 0.76
N ASN A 40 -4.51 -7.20 2.03
CA ASN A 40 -5.90 -7.36 2.47
C ASN A 40 -6.72 -6.06 2.33
N MET A 41 -6.09 -4.89 2.46
CA MET A 41 -6.77 -3.61 2.22
C MET A 41 -7.09 -3.39 0.73
N ILE A 42 -6.30 -3.97 -0.18
CA ILE A 42 -6.47 -3.86 -1.63
C ILE A 42 -7.43 -4.94 -2.17
N LYS A 43 -7.40 -6.13 -1.59
CA LYS A 43 -8.14 -7.30 -2.08
C LYS A 43 -9.66 -7.04 -2.11
N GLY A 44 -10.26 -7.22 -3.30
CA GLY A 44 -11.70 -7.10 -3.51
C GLY A 44 -12.23 -5.67 -3.57
N LYS A 45 -11.34 -4.67 -3.62
CA LYS A 45 -11.70 -3.27 -3.85
C LYS A 45 -11.53 -2.89 -5.31
N THR A 46 -12.32 -1.93 -5.77
CA THR A 46 -12.13 -1.36 -7.11
C THR A 46 -10.90 -0.45 -7.13
N SER A 47 -10.35 -0.22 -8.33
CA SER A 47 -9.25 0.71 -8.55
C SER A 47 -9.53 2.11 -7.99
N GLU A 48 -10.77 2.60 -8.11
CA GLU A 48 -11.21 3.90 -7.56
C GLU A 48 -11.21 3.92 -6.03
N GLU A 49 -11.68 2.84 -5.39
CA GLU A 49 -11.68 2.72 -3.93
C GLU A 49 -10.25 2.65 -3.38
N ILE A 50 -9.36 1.92 -4.05
CA ILE A 50 -7.94 1.83 -3.71
C ILE A 50 -7.30 3.21 -3.80
N CYS A 51 -7.54 3.95 -4.90
CA CYS A 51 -7.01 5.30 -5.06
C CYS A 51 -7.44 6.23 -3.92
N LYS A 52 -8.72 6.15 -3.49
CA LYS A 52 -9.22 6.93 -2.34
C LYS A 52 -8.56 6.54 -1.02
N ILE A 53 -8.41 5.24 -0.74
CA ILE A 53 -7.85 4.73 0.52
C ILE A 53 -6.37 5.13 0.68
N PHE A 54 -5.61 5.03 -0.42
CA PHE A 54 -4.18 5.34 -0.42
C PHE A 54 -3.89 6.80 -0.80
N ASN A 55 -4.93 7.61 -1.00
CA ASN A 55 -4.83 9.01 -1.41
C ASN A 55 -3.96 9.20 -2.66
N ILE A 56 -4.11 8.27 -3.62
CA ILE A 56 -3.41 8.27 -4.90
C ILE A 56 -4.26 9.05 -5.89
N LYS A 57 -3.64 10.01 -6.59
CA LYS A 57 -4.29 10.73 -7.68
C LYS A 57 -4.33 9.81 -8.91
N ASN A 58 -5.52 9.56 -9.46
CA ASN A 58 -5.64 8.94 -10.77
C ASN A 58 -5.13 9.94 -11.82
N ASP A 59 -4.05 9.58 -12.50
CA ASP A 59 -3.39 10.35 -13.56
C ASP A 59 -3.64 9.81 -14.96
N PHE A 60 -4.44 8.75 -15.09
CA PHE A 60 -4.90 8.25 -16.39
C PHE A 60 -5.91 9.20 -17.03
N THR A 61 -5.78 9.38 -18.34
CA THR A 61 -6.85 9.95 -19.16
C THR A 61 -7.99 8.94 -19.35
N GLU A 62 -9.19 9.41 -19.72
CA GLU A 62 -10.36 8.53 -19.92
C GLU A 62 -10.09 7.43 -20.97
N GLU A 63 -9.32 7.74 -22.02
CA GLU A 63 -8.95 6.80 -23.07
C GLU A 63 -7.94 5.75 -22.59
N GLU A 64 -6.95 6.16 -21.80
CA GLU A 64 -5.97 5.24 -21.19
C GLU A 64 -6.63 4.34 -20.15
N GLU A 65 -7.53 4.88 -19.31
CA GLU A 65 -8.26 4.08 -18.33
C GLU A 65 -9.18 3.06 -19.01
N ALA A 66 -9.86 3.46 -20.10
CA ALA A 66 -10.69 2.54 -20.89
C ALA A 66 -9.85 1.43 -21.55
N GLN A 67 -8.66 1.76 -22.07
CA GLN A 67 -7.74 0.77 -22.62
C GLN A 67 -7.23 -0.19 -21.54
N VAL A 68 -6.75 0.32 -20.41
CA VAL A 68 -6.27 -0.48 -19.27
C VAL A 68 -7.40 -1.37 -18.74
N ARG A 69 -8.64 -0.87 -18.66
CA ARG A 69 -9.80 -1.66 -18.24
C ARG A 69 -10.12 -2.77 -19.23
N LYS A 70 -10.07 -2.49 -20.54
CA LYS A 70 -10.26 -3.49 -21.61
C LYS A 70 -9.17 -4.56 -21.57
N GLU A 71 -7.91 -4.17 -21.40
CA GLU A 71 -6.76 -5.09 -21.31
C GLU A 71 -6.81 -5.96 -20.06
N ASN A 72 -7.40 -5.47 -18.97
CA ASN A 72 -7.49 -6.19 -17.69
C ASN A 72 -8.84 -6.89 -17.45
N GLN A 73 -9.72 -7.01 -18.47
CA GLN A 73 -11.02 -7.70 -18.35
C GLN A 73 -10.89 -9.17 -17.88
N TRP A 74 -9.79 -9.84 -18.22
CA TRP A 74 -9.49 -11.20 -17.78
C TRP A 74 -9.41 -11.35 -16.25
N CYS A 75 -9.22 -10.27 -15.50
CA CYS A 75 -9.24 -10.29 -14.02
C CYS A 75 -10.67 -10.39 -13.45
N GLU A 76 -11.68 -9.97 -14.21
CA GLU A 76 -13.10 -10.01 -13.83
C GLU A 76 -13.77 -11.34 -14.20
N GLU A 77 -13.16 -12.10 -15.13
CA GLU A 77 -13.56 -13.45 -15.50
C GLU A 77 -13.04 -14.46 -14.45
N LYS A 78 -13.79 -14.63 -13.36
CA LYS A 78 -13.61 -15.73 -12.39
C LYS A 78 -14.88 -16.51 -12.13
#